data_AF-A0A3N5SQF2-F1
#
_entry.id   AF-A0A3N5SQF2-F1
#
_cell.length_a   1.000
_cell.length_b   1.000
_cell.length_c   1.000
_cell.angle_alpha   90.00
_cell.angle_beta   90.00
_cell.angle_gamma   90.00
#
_symmetry.space_group_name_H-M   'P 1'
#
loop_
_entity.id
_entity.type
_entity.pdbx_description
1 polymer ?
#
loop_
_entity_poly.entity_id
_entity_poly.type
_entity_poly.pdbx_seq_one_letter_code
_entity_poly.pdbx_strand_id
1 'polypeptide(L)'
;MFPRNFVIKRILLSILFGLLIGVLVSEVPFLFLQETARAPREITLTIPAGTAEQVVRGEQPPSIPENMTFVVGDRLVVRNEDGVDHKLGPLWIPANSSAQLALDQEESLAYECTFQPGQYFGLDVREPLTPNTRLYGIFYVALPMAILFALYSLVLTPKKKDNAPA
;
A
#
# COMPACT_ATOMS: atom_id res chain seq x y z
N MET A 1 -17.51 -12.08 -45.74
CA MET A 1 -16.85 -12.82 -44.64
C MET A 1 -15.39 -12.38 -44.61
N PHE A 2 -14.91 -11.75 -43.53
CA PHE A 2 -13.51 -11.31 -43.45
C PHE A 2 -12.57 -12.53 -43.50
N PRO A 3 -11.36 -12.42 -44.08
CA PRO A 3 -10.42 -13.52 -44.11
C PRO A 3 -10.02 -13.92 -42.69
N ARG A 4 -9.99 -15.23 -42.40
CA ARG A 4 -9.71 -15.80 -41.07
C ARG A 4 -8.47 -15.18 -40.41
N ASN A 5 -7.43 -14.93 -41.19
CA ASN A 5 -6.17 -14.33 -40.72
C ASN A 5 -6.33 -12.88 -40.24
N PHE A 6 -7.26 -12.11 -40.80
CA PHE A 6 -7.53 -10.74 -40.38
C PHE A 6 -8.24 -10.69 -39.03
N VAL A 7 -9.23 -11.57 -38.82
CA VAL A 7 -9.96 -11.68 -37.55
C VAL A 7 -9.03 -12.13 -36.43
N ILE A 8 -8.20 -13.15 -36.68
CA ILE A 8 -7.22 -13.65 -35.70
C ILE A 8 -6.22 -12.54 -35.30
N LYS A 9 -5.64 -11.82 -36.27
CA LYS A 9 -4.72 -10.71 -35.98
C LYS A 9 -5.38 -9.62 -35.14
N ARG A 10 -6.64 -9.29 -35.42
CA ARG A 10 -7.39 -8.27 -34.68
C ARG A 10 -7.64 -8.71 -33.22
N ILE A 11 -8.08 -9.94 -33.02
CA ILE A 11 -8.28 -10.51 -31.68
C ILE A 11 -6.97 -10.49 -30.89
N LEU A 12 -5.86 -10.96 -31.49
CA LEU A 12 -4.56 -10.97 -30.84
C LEU A 12 -4.10 -9.56 -30.45
N LEU A 13 -4.29 -8.58 -31.33
CA LEU A 13 -3.94 -7.18 -31.04
C LEU A 13 -4.79 -6.63 -29.89
N SER A 14 -6.10 -6.92 -29.87
CA SER A 14 -7.01 -6.47 -28.82
C SER A 14 -6.73 -7.14 -27.47
N ILE A 15 -6.35 -8.42 -27.47
CA ILE A 15 -5.89 -9.12 -26.26
C ILE A 15 -4.60 -8.49 -25.73
N LEU A 16 -3.60 -8.30 -26.60
CA LEU A 16 -2.32 -7.69 -26.21
C LEU A 16 -2.53 -6.29 -25.64
N PHE A 17 -3.39 -5.50 -26.28
CA PHE A 17 -3.73 -4.16 -25.81
C PHE A 17 -4.45 -4.18 -24.45
N GLY A 18 -5.41 -5.07 -24.25
CA GLY A 18 -6.11 -5.22 -22.97
C GLY A 18 -5.20 -5.70 -21.84
N LEU A 19 -4.28 -6.63 -22.14
CA LEU A 19 -3.27 -7.06 -21.19
C LEU A 19 -2.35 -5.90 -20.79
N LEU A 20 -1.89 -5.11 -21.77
CA LEU A 20 -1.00 -3.98 -21.53
C LEU A 20 -1.66 -2.90 -20.66
N ILE A 21 -2.92 -2.54 -20.94
CA ILE A 21 -3.66 -1.61 -20.09
C ILE A 21 -3.87 -2.22 -18.70
N GLY A 22 -4.14 -3.51 -18.59
CA GLY A 22 -4.40 -4.17 -17.31
C GLY A 22 -3.19 -4.17 -16.40
N VAL A 23 -2.02 -4.44 -16.98
CA VAL A 23 -0.73 -4.30 -16.29
C VAL A 23 -0.52 -2.86 -15.85
N LEU A 24 -0.71 -1.88 -16.73
CA LEU A 24 -0.51 -0.47 -16.37
C LEU A 24 -1.43 -0.02 -15.22
N VAL A 25 -2.71 -0.37 -15.26
CA VAL A 25 -3.67 -0.02 -14.20
C VAL A 25 -3.33 -0.71 -12.88
N SER A 26 -2.81 -1.94 -12.92
CA SER A 26 -2.41 -2.68 -11.72
C SER A 26 -1.09 -2.20 -11.11
N GLU A 27 -0.15 -1.72 -11.92
CA GLU A 27 1.18 -1.30 -11.46
C GLU A 27 1.17 0.08 -10.80
N VAL A 28 0.30 0.99 -11.26
CA VAL A 28 0.24 2.35 -10.70
C VAL A 28 -0.02 2.35 -9.18
N PRO A 29 -1.03 1.64 -8.64
CA PRO A 29 -1.23 1.54 -7.19
C PRO A 29 -0.03 0.92 -6.45
N PHE A 30 0.64 -0.06 -7.07
CA PHE A 30 1.80 -0.72 -6.47
C PHE A 30 2.96 0.26 -6.26
N LEU A 31 3.16 1.23 -7.15
CA LEU A 31 4.16 2.28 -6.98
C LEU A 31 3.86 3.18 -5.76
N PHE A 32 2.58 3.45 -5.48
CA PHE A 32 2.17 4.24 -4.31
C PHE A 32 2.23 3.45 -2.99
N LEU A 33 2.14 2.12 -3.05
CA LEU A 33 2.08 1.25 -1.87
C LEU A 33 3.38 0.49 -1.61
N GLN A 34 4.50 0.89 -2.20
CA GLN A 34 5.79 0.18 -2.05
C GLN A 34 6.24 0.02 -0.59
N GLU A 35 5.83 0.91 0.30
CA GLU A 35 6.18 0.84 1.74
C GLU A 35 5.62 -0.40 2.43
N THR A 36 4.50 -0.96 1.94
CA THR A 36 3.92 -2.21 2.45
C THR A 36 4.39 -3.44 1.67
N ALA A 37 5.22 -3.27 0.64
CA ALA A 37 5.76 -4.35 -0.20
C ALA A 37 7.00 -5.02 0.42
N ARG A 38 6.88 -5.43 1.68
CA ARG A 38 7.97 -6.05 2.44
C ARG A 38 7.47 -7.18 3.34
N ALA A 39 8.41 -8.02 3.76
CA ALA A 39 8.16 -8.99 4.81
C ALA A 39 7.98 -8.30 6.18
N PRO A 40 7.26 -8.95 7.12
CA PRO A 40 7.13 -8.44 8.48
C PRO A 40 8.48 -8.39 9.19
N ARG A 41 8.71 -7.35 9.99
CA ARG A 41 9.97 -7.11 10.71
C ARG A 41 9.75 -6.40 12.04
N GLU A 42 10.81 -6.35 12.83
CA GLU A 42 10.86 -5.52 14.03
C GLU A 42 11.16 -4.06 13.64
N ILE A 43 10.37 -3.13 14.19
CA ILE A 43 10.53 -1.69 14.00
C ILE A 43 10.65 -1.04 15.38
N THR A 44 11.75 -0.33 15.62
CA THR A 44 12.01 0.35 16.89
C THR A 44 11.62 1.82 16.81
N LEU A 45 10.76 2.25 17.73
CA LEU A 45 10.47 3.66 18.02
C LEU A 45 11.24 4.06 19.27
N THR A 46 12.21 4.97 19.14
CA THR A 46 12.97 5.49 20.28
C THR A 46 12.39 6.81 20.74
N ILE A 47 12.01 6.88 22.01
CA ILE A 47 11.63 8.12 22.69
C ILE A 47 12.90 8.69 23.32
N PRO A 48 13.44 9.81 22.81
CA PRO A 48 14.71 10.35 23.29
C PRO A 48 14.56 10.97 24.68
N ALA A 49 15.69 11.10 25.38
CA ALA A 49 15.76 11.84 26.63
C ALA A 49 15.29 13.30 26.44
N GLY A 50 14.54 13.82 27.41
CA GLY A 50 14.03 15.18 27.37
C GLY A 50 12.72 15.33 26.57
N THR A 51 12.06 14.22 26.24
CA THR A 51 10.79 14.22 25.49
C THR A 51 9.67 14.79 26.34
N ALA A 52 9.57 14.40 27.60
CA ALA A 52 8.56 14.90 28.52
C ALA A 52 8.62 16.42 28.67
N GLU A 53 9.82 16.99 28.80
CA GLU A 53 10.01 18.45 28.90
C GLU A 53 9.58 19.16 27.62
N GLN A 54 9.84 18.58 26.45
CA GLN A 54 9.38 19.13 25.17
C GLN A 54 7.86 19.10 25.07
N VAL A 55 7.24 17.97 25.42
CA VAL A 55 5.78 17.80 25.38
C VAL A 55 5.08 18.75 26.36
N VAL A 56 5.63 18.96 27.56
CA VAL A 56 5.13 19.94 28.54
C VAL A 56 5.20 21.37 27.99
N ARG A 57 6.21 21.69 27.17
CA ARG A 57 6.29 22.97 26.44
C ARG A 57 5.38 23.04 25.21
N GLY A 58 4.68 21.96 24.86
CA GLY A 58 3.86 21.86 23.65
C GLY A 58 4.68 21.65 22.37
N GLU A 59 5.95 21.28 22.49
CA GLU A 59 6.85 21.02 21.36
C GLU A 59 6.77 19.54 20.96
N GLN A 60 6.68 19.27 19.65
CA GLN A 60 6.76 17.91 19.11
C GLN A 60 8.24 17.52 18.96
N PRO A 61 8.69 16.42 19.58
CA PRO A 61 10.06 15.94 19.39
C PRO A 61 10.32 15.60 17.91
N PRO A 62 11.38 16.13 17.29
CA PRO A 62 11.61 16.00 15.84
C PRO A 62 11.93 14.57 15.39
N SER A 63 12.34 13.69 16.31
CA SER A 63 12.64 12.29 16.02
C SER A 63 11.42 11.37 16.10
N ILE A 64 10.29 11.84 16.63
CA ILE A 64 9.08 11.03 16.81
C ILE A 64 8.06 11.41 15.74
N PRO A 65 7.74 10.52 14.79
CA PRO A 65 6.69 10.78 13.81
C PRO A 65 5.30 10.79 14.48
N GLU A 66 4.34 11.51 13.90
CA GLU A 66 2.94 11.52 14.38
C GLU A 66 2.21 10.21 14.05
N ASN A 67 2.58 9.60 12.93
CA ASN A 67 1.97 8.40 12.40
C ASN A 67 3.00 7.46 11.80
N MET A 68 2.76 6.16 11.92
CA MET A 68 3.58 5.12 11.31
C MET A 68 2.72 4.06 10.63
N THR A 69 3.19 3.59 9.48
CA THR A 69 2.58 2.51 8.72
C THR A 69 3.36 1.21 8.93
N PHE A 70 2.65 0.15 9.24
CA PHE A 70 3.15 -1.19 9.52
C PHE A 70 2.52 -2.20 8.57
N VAL A 71 3.12 -3.38 8.57
CA VAL A 71 2.62 -4.54 7.83
C VAL A 71 2.20 -5.61 8.84
N VAL A 72 1.13 -6.33 8.53
CA VAL A 72 0.65 -7.45 9.37
C VAL A 72 1.80 -8.42 9.67
N GLY A 73 2.01 -8.71 10.95
CA GLY A 73 3.10 -9.50 11.50
C GLY A 73 4.31 -8.68 11.98
N ASP A 74 4.31 -7.36 11.80
CA ASP A 74 5.35 -6.49 12.36
C ASP A 74 5.33 -6.50 13.89
N ARG A 75 6.47 -6.15 14.48
CA ARG A 75 6.62 -5.94 15.92
C ARG A 75 7.11 -4.51 16.16
N LEU A 76 6.29 -3.70 16.80
CA LEU A 76 6.68 -2.36 17.25
C LEU A 76 7.37 -2.47 18.60
N VAL A 77 8.65 -2.14 18.66
CA VAL A 77 9.42 -2.03 19.91
C VAL A 77 9.55 -0.56 20.27
N VAL A 78 8.96 -0.15 21.38
CA VAL A 78 9.08 1.21 21.89
C VAL A 78 10.18 1.23 22.93
N ARG A 79 11.25 1.98 22.67
CA ARG A 79 12.38 2.16 23.58
C ARG A 79 12.28 3.53 24.22
N ASN A 80 12.07 3.56 25.52
CA ASN A 80 12.05 4.79 26.30
C ASN A 80 13.45 5.09 26.83
N GLU A 81 14.09 6.12 26.27
CA GLU A 81 15.36 6.67 26.78
C GLU A 81 15.14 7.93 27.62
N ASP A 82 13.88 8.26 27.94
CA ASP A 82 13.52 9.39 28.78
C ASP A 82 13.58 9.07 30.28
N GLY A 83 13.64 10.13 31.08
CA GLY A 83 13.68 10.07 32.54
C GLY A 83 12.34 9.79 33.22
N VAL A 84 11.25 9.75 32.44
CA VAL A 84 9.89 9.49 32.93
C VAL A 84 9.24 8.33 32.20
N ASP A 85 8.23 7.76 32.84
CA ASP A 85 7.43 6.69 32.25
C ASP A 85 6.54 7.24 31.13
N HIS A 86 6.36 6.42 30.10
CA HIS A 86 5.52 6.75 28.96
C HIS A 86 4.48 5.67 28.67
N LYS A 87 3.41 6.06 27.99
CA LYS A 87 2.33 5.17 27.55
C LYS A 87 2.18 5.24 26.03
N LEU A 88 1.87 4.10 25.41
CA LEU A 88 1.39 3.99 24.03
C LEU A 88 0.24 2.97 23.98
N GLY A 89 -1.01 3.45 23.92
CA GLY A 89 -2.20 2.61 23.93
C GLY A 89 -2.21 1.67 25.15
N PRO A 90 -2.16 0.34 24.97
CA PRO A 90 -2.09 -0.61 26.07
C PRO A 90 -0.69 -0.76 26.68
N LEU A 91 0.36 -0.22 26.06
CA LEU A 91 1.72 -0.34 26.54
C LEU A 91 2.05 0.72 27.58
N TRP A 92 2.59 0.27 28.71
CA TRP A 92 3.32 1.09 29.67
C TRP A 92 4.82 0.86 29.49
N ILE A 93 5.58 1.92 29.23
CA ILE A 93 7.02 1.86 28.98
C ILE A 93 7.74 2.66 30.08
N PRO A 94 8.23 2.00 31.14
CA PRO A 94 9.00 2.66 32.19
C PRO A 94 10.22 3.43 31.67
N ALA A 95 10.68 4.41 32.42
CA ALA A 95 11.90 5.15 32.12
C ALA A 95 13.10 4.20 31.86
N ASN A 96 13.91 4.50 30.85
CA ASN A 96 15.08 3.71 30.46
C ASN A 96 14.79 2.22 30.13
N SER A 97 13.59 1.90 29.68
CA SER A 97 13.17 0.53 29.38
C SER A 97 12.56 0.41 27.98
N SER A 98 12.10 -0.80 27.62
CA SER A 98 11.42 -1.03 26.34
C SER A 98 10.20 -1.91 26.50
N ALA A 99 9.20 -1.69 25.65
CA ALA A 99 8.01 -2.52 25.53
C ALA A 99 7.77 -2.85 24.06
N GLN A 100 6.96 -3.88 23.81
CA GLN A 100 6.70 -4.38 22.46
C GLN A 100 5.22 -4.62 22.22
N LEU A 101 4.75 -4.29 21.01
CA LEU A 101 3.40 -4.54 20.52
C LEU A 101 3.47 -5.39 19.25
N ALA A 102 2.75 -6.51 19.24
CA ALA A 102 2.58 -7.33 18.04
C ALA A 102 1.43 -6.76 17.19
N LEU A 103 1.64 -6.67 15.88
CA LEU A 103 0.69 -6.10 14.93
C LEU A 103 0.17 -7.19 14.00
N ASP A 104 -0.69 -8.06 14.52
CA ASP A 104 -1.10 -9.31 13.86
C ASP A 104 -2.34 -9.17 12.96
N GLN A 105 -2.98 -8.00 12.93
CA GLN A 105 -4.23 -7.75 12.20
C GLN A 105 -4.16 -6.42 11.44
N GLU A 106 -4.87 -6.34 10.30
CA GLU A 106 -5.03 -5.11 9.53
C GLU A 106 -5.98 -4.16 10.27
N GLU A 107 -5.45 -3.05 10.78
CA GLU A 107 -6.19 -2.08 11.59
C GLU A 107 -5.60 -0.68 11.43
N SER A 108 -6.46 0.34 11.44
CA SER A 108 -6.06 1.75 11.46
C SER A 108 -6.52 2.38 12.77
N LEU A 109 -5.57 2.70 13.64
CA LEU A 109 -5.80 3.08 15.02
C LEU A 109 -5.11 4.41 15.35
N ALA A 110 -5.70 5.14 16.30
CA ALA A 110 -5.06 6.27 16.97
C ALA A 110 -4.93 5.92 18.45
N TYR A 111 -3.73 5.55 18.89
CA TYR A 111 -3.50 5.20 20.28
C TYR A 111 -3.17 6.43 21.12
N GLU A 112 -3.71 6.47 22.33
CA GLU A 112 -3.30 7.46 23.33
C GLU A 112 -1.80 7.33 23.64
N CYS A 113 -1.09 8.45 23.67
CA CYS A 113 0.33 8.48 24.00
C CYS A 113 0.66 9.65 24.95
N THR A 114 1.78 9.54 25.66
CA THR A 114 2.25 10.59 26.60
C THR A 114 3.45 11.38 26.08
N PHE A 115 4.03 10.96 24.96
CA PHE A 115 5.27 11.51 24.40
C PHE A 115 5.03 12.42 23.19
N GLN A 116 3.78 12.85 22.96
CA GLN A 116 3.40 13.85 21.97
C GLN A 116 2.46 14.89 22.60
N PRO A 117 2.53 16.18 22.21
CA PRO A 117 1.61 17.21 22.69
C PRO A 117 0.14 16.90 22.37
N GLY A 118 -0.11 16.28 21.21
CA GLY A 118 -1.45 15.87 20.80
C GLY A 118 -2.01 14.66 21.56
N GLN A 119 -1.18 13.97 22.35
CA GLN A 119 -1.53 12.77 23.12
C GLN A 119 -2.09 11.60 22.30
N TYR A 120 -1.87 11.59 20.98
CA TYR A 120 -2.25 10.49 20.09
C TYR A 120 -1.11 10.13 19.17
N PHE A 121 -1.01 8.85 18.84
CA PHE A 121 -0.06 8.32 17.88
C PHE A 121 -0.82 7.47 16.85
N GLY A 122 -0.68 7.84 15.58
CA GLY A 122 -1.31 7.13 14.47
C GLY A 122 -0.58 5.83 14.14
N LEU A 123 -1.31 4.73 14.09
CA LEU A 123 -0.79 3.41 13.76
C LEU A 123 -1.66 2.79 12.66
N ASP A 124 -1.09 2.59 11.49
CA ASP A 124 -1.79 2.03 10.32
C ASP A 124 -1.16 0.68 9.94
N VAL A 125 -1.82 -0.44 10.21
CA VAL A 125 -1.33 -1.78 9.86
C VAL A 125 -2.04 -2.24 8.60
N ARG A 126 -1.26 -2.60 7.57
CA ARG A 126 -1.79 -3.05 6.27
C ARG A 126 -1.31 -4.45 5.92
N GLU A 127 -2.01 -5.12 5.02
CA GLU A 127 -1.53 -6.38 4.48
C GLU A 127 -0.21 -6.23 3.69
N PRO A 128 0.72 -7.20 3.78
CA PRO A 128 1.94 -7.20 2.98
C PRO A 128 1.64 -7.34 1.50
N LEU A 129 2.20 -6.43 0.69
CA LEU A 129 2.22 -6.61 -0.76
C LEU A 129 3.37 -7.56 -1.14
N THR A 130 3.02 -8.80 -1.46
CA THR A 130 3.98 -9.82 -1.91
C THR A 130 4.08 -9.82 -3.44
N PRO A 131 5.17 -10.35 -4.02
CA PRO A 131 5.25 -10.57 -5.47
C PRO A 131 4.08 -11.40 -6.02
N ASN A 132 3.54 -12.31 -5.20
CA ASN A 132 2.40 -13.13 -5.56
C ASN A 132 1.09 -12.33 -5.62
N THR A 133 0.82 -11.47 -4.63
CA THR A 133 -0.37 -10.60 -4.66
C THR A 133 -0.30 -9.60 -5.82
N ARG A 134 0.89 -9.12 -6.16
CA ARG A 134 1.12 -8.31 -7.37
C ARG A 134 0.75 -9.08 -8.65
N LEU A 135 1.26 -10.30 -8.82
CA LEU A 135 0.98 -11.12 -10.00
C LEU A 135 -0.52 -11.45 -10.11
N TYR A 136 -1.14 -11.77 -8.98
CA TYR A 136 -2.58 -12.01 -8.90
C TYR A 136 -3.38 -10.76 -9.33
N GLY A 137 -3.03 -9.58 -8.82
CA GLY A 137 -3.67 -8.31 -9.20
C GLY A 137 -3.56 -8.03 -10.70
N ILE A 138 -2.39 -8.25 -11.29
CA ILE A 138 -2.18 -8.09 -12.74
C ILE A 138 -3.10 -9.01 -13.51
N PHE A 139 -3.13 -10.32 -13.23
CA PHE A 139 -3.95 -11.26 -13.99
C PHE A 139 -5.45 -11.01 -13.77
N TYR A 140 -5.85 -10.67 -12.55
CA TYR A 140 -7.24 -10.40 -12.19
C TYR A 140 -7.83 -9.22 -12.97
N VAL A 141 -7.02 -8.19 -13.27
CA VAL A 141 -7.45 -7.02 -14.07
C VAL A 141 -7.22 -7.24 -15.57
N ALA A 142 -6.05 -7.76 -15.94
CA ALA A 142 -5.63 -7.86 -17.34
C ALA A 142 -6.44 -8.88 -18.15
N LEU A 143 -6.81 -10.02 -17.55
CA LEU A 143 -7.55 -11.07 -18.27
C LEU A 143 -8.98 -10.64 -18.64
N PRO A 144 -9.84 -10.16 -17.70
CA PRO A 144 -11.17 -9.69 -18.08
C PRO A 144 -11.12 -8.55 -19.09
N MET A 145 -10.16 -7.64 -18.95
CA MET A 145 -10.04 -6.51 -19.87
C MET A 145 -9.60 -6.94 -21.27
N ALA A 146 -8.66 -7.88 -21.40
CA ALA A 146 -8.29 -8.48 -22.68
C ALA A 146 -9.47 -9.18 -23.36
N ILE A 147 -10.28 -9.92 -22.59
CA ILE A 147 -11.50 -10.57 -23.09
C ILE A 147 -12.50 -9.53 -23.59
N LEU A 148 -12.76 -8.48 -22.82
CA LEU A 148 -13.67 -7.40 -23.21
C LEU A 148 -13.21 -6.71 -24.50
N PHE A 149 -11.95 -6.33 -24.61
CA PHE A 149 -11.42 -5.71 -25.83
C PHE A 149 -11.52 -6.65 -27.04
N ALA A 150 -11.23 -7.94 -26.85
CA ALA A 150 -11.39 -8.93 -27.91
C ALA A 150 -12.85 -9.02 -28.39
N LEU A 151 -13.82 -9.07 -27.47
CA LEU A 151 -15.25 -9.09 -27.79
C LEU A 151 -15.71 -7.81 -28.50
N TYR A 152 -15.32 -6.63 -28.00
CA TYR A 152 -15.63 -5.36 -28.64
C TYR A 152 -15.01 -5.24 -30.03
N SER A 153 -13.82 -5.82 -30.25
CA SER A 153 -13.20 -5.86 -31.58
C SER A 153 -14.02 -6.65 -32.60
N LEU A 154 -14.81 -7.63 -32.16
CA LEU A 154 -15.68 -8.43 -33.02
C LEU A 154 -16.98 -7.70 -33.34
N VAL A 155 -17.54 -6.97 -32.37
CA VAL A 155 -18.81 -6.23 -32.52
C VAL A 155 -18.63 -4.98 -33.38
N LEU A 156 -17.53 -4.23 -33.18
CA LEU A 156 -17.24 -3.01 -33.93
C LEU A 156 -16.61 -3.36 -35.29
N THR A 157 -17.42 -3.74 -36.27
CA THR A 157 -16.95 -3.92 -37.64
C THR A 157 -16.68 -2.58 -38.32
N PRO A 158 -15.50 -2.37 -38.93
CA PRO A 158 -15.25 -1.16 -39.71
C PRO A 158 -16.21 -1.12 -40.91
N LYS A 159 -16.96 -0.02 -41.07
CA LYS A 159 -17.68 0.27 -42.32
C LYS A 159 -16.64 0.28 -43.45
N LYS A 160 -16.89 -0.52 -44.49
CA LYS A 160 -16.09 -0.50 -45.72
C LYS A 160 -16.06 0.94 -46.24
N LYS A 161 -14.86 1.47 -46.50
CA LYS A 161 -14.69 2.76 -47.20
C LYS A 161 -15.12 2.53 -48.65
N ASP A 162 -16.41 2.61 -48.93
CA ASP A 162 -16.89 2.83 -50.27
C ASP A 162 -16.62 4.30 -50.55
N ASN A 163 -15.53 4.59 -51.27
CA ASN A 163 -15.28 5.80 -52.09
C ASN A 163 -13.79 5.82 -52.48
N ALA A 164 -13.43 5.07 -53.52
CA ALA A 164 -12.33 5.44 -54.39
C ALA A 164 -12.96 6.13 -55.61
N PRO A 165 -12.80 7.46 -55.81
CA PRO A 165 -13.17 8.08 -57.07
C PRO A 165 -12.22 7.59 -58.18
N ALA A 166 -12.82 7.25 -59.32
CA ALA A 166 -12.19 6.80 -60.56
C ALA A 166 -11.35 7.90 -61.22
#